data_AF-A0A9X3XN53-F1
#
_entry.id   AF-A0A9X3XN53-F1
#
_cell.length_a   1.000
_cell.length_b   1.000
_cell.length_c   1.000
_cell.angle_alpha   90.00
_cell.angle_beta   90.00
_cell.angle_gamma   90.00
#
_symmetry.space_group_name_H-M   'P 1'
#
loop_
_entity.id
_entity.type
_entity.pdbx_description
1 polymer ?
#
loop_
_entity_poly.entity_id
_entity_poly.type
_entity_poly.pdbx_seq_one_letter_code
_entity_poly.pdbx_strand_id
1 'polypeptide(L)'
;MFCKNCGKEIDDNAAVCIHCGVATNSTPAVVDNGGFGWGLLGCCIPIVGLILFLVWKDTKPKTSKAAGIGALVSVGIYILLYLFIFILGAAGASYGY
;
A
#
# COMPACT_ATOMS: atom_id res chain seq x y z
N MET A 1 11.78 26.01 2.84
CA MET A 1 11.68 25.94 1.35
C MET A 1 11.45 27.33 0.77
N PHE A 2 11.50 27.53 -0.56
CA PHE A 2 11.24 28.84 -1.17
C PHE A 2 9.86 28.89 -1.84
N CYS A 3 9.18 30.05 -1.74
CA CYS A 3 7.90 30.26 -2.41
C CYS A 3 8.10 30.31 -3.93
N LYS A 4 7.36 29.49 -4.68
CA LYS A 4 7.43 29.42 -6.15
C LYS A 4 6.95 30.69 -6.87
N ASN A 5 6.22 31.56 -6.18
CA ASN A 5 5.69 32.80 -6.75
C ASN A 5 6.61 34.01 -6.45
N CYS A 6 7.01 34.19 -5.19
CA CYS A 6 7.75 35.38 -4.77
C CYS A 6 9.24 35.15 -4.48
N GLY A 7 9.71 33.90 -4.50
CA GLY A 7 11.13 33.55 -4.33
C GLY A 7 11.68 33.73 -2.92
N LYS A 8 10.87 34.15 -1.94
CA LYS A 8 11.32 34.29 -0.54
C LYS A 8 11.29 32.96 0.19
N GLU A 9 12.15 32.84 1.19
CA GLU A 9 12.21 31.69 2.08
C GLU A 9 10.95 31.64 2.95
N ILE A 10 10.40 30.43 3.11
CA ILE A 10 9.20 30.15 3.88
C ILE A 10 9.40 28.86 4.69
N ASP A 11 8.70 28.76 5.81
CA ASP A 11 8.65 27.55 6.64
C ASP A 11 8.12 26.35 5.84
N ASP A 12 8.74 25.18 5.99
CA ASP A 12 8.41 23.94 5.26
C ASP A 12 6.98 23.43 5.53
N ASN A 13 6.33 23.88 6.60
CA ASN A 13 4.95 23.54 6.96
C ASN A 13 3.96 24.69 6.73
N ALA A 14 4.42 25.85 6.24
CA ALA A 14 3.52 26.94 5.91
C ALA A 14 2.57 26.48 4.80
N ALA A 15 1.25 26.58 4.99
CA ALA A 15 0.24 26.29 3.97
C ALA A 15 -0.04 27.49 3.04
N VAL A 16 0.37 28.70 3.48
CA VAL A 16 0.27 29.94 2.72
C VAL A 16 1.54 30.76 2.93
N CYS A 17 2.06 31.35 1.86
CA CYS A 17 3.21 32.25 1.95
C CYS A 17 2.81 33.58 2.60
N ILE A 18 3.42 33.92 3.74
CA ILE A 18 3.19 35.19 4.46
C ILE A 18 3.63 36.45 3.69
N HIS A 19 4.41 36.29 2.61
CA HIS A 19 4.95 37.42 1.85
C HIS A 19 4.13 37.78 0.61
N CYS A 20 3.38 36.85 0.03
CA CYS A 20 2.57 37.12 -1.17
C CYS A 20 1.14 36.56 -1.09
N GLY A 21 0.79 35.81 -0.05
CA GLY A 21 -0.56 35.27 0.15
C GLY A 21 -0.92 34.06 -0.71
N VAL A 22 0.01 33.56 -1.53
CA VAL A 22 -0.23 32.35 -2.35
C VAL A 22 -0.14 31.09 -1.50
N ALA A 23 -1.06 30.15 -1.74
CA ALA A 23 -1.01 28.82 -1.12
C ALA A 23 0.27 28.09 -1.51
N THR A 24 0.94 27.54 -0.52
CA THR A 24 2.18 26.80 -0.68
C THR A 24 1.81 25.32 -0.75
N ASN A 25 2.26 24.64 -1.80
CA ASN A 25 2.03 23.20 -2.01
C ASN A 25 2.95 22.37 -1.10
N SER A 26 3.00 22.74 0.17
CA SER A 26 3.72 22.12 1.28
C SER A 26 2.96 20.88 1.74
N THR A 27 2.51 20.06 0.80
CA THR A 27 2.15 18.71 1.16
C THR A 27 3.47 18.07 1.60
N PRO A 28 3.61 17.60 2.84
CA PRO A 28 4.83 16.93 3.28
C PRO A 28 5.16 15.92 2.20
N ALA A 29 6.41 15.90 1.69
CA ALA A 29 6.81 14.98 0.65
C ALA A 29 6.53 13.57 1.17
N VAL A 30 5.38 13.04 0.76
CA VAL A 30 4.85 11.76 1.18
C VAL A 30 5.88 10.76 0.66
N VAL A 31 6.76 10.29 1.54
CA VAL A 31 7.88 9.39 1.21
C VAL A 31 7.29 8.10 0.66
N ASP A 32 7.07 8.04 -0.66
CA ASP A 32 6.42 6.95 -1.37
C ASP A 32 7.45 5.87 -1.73
N ASN A 33 8.29 5.54 -0.74
CA ASN A 33 9.21 4.41 -0.79
C ASN A 33 8.36 3.14 -0.65
N GLY A 34 7.76 2.74 -1.77
CA GLY A 34 7.15 1.43 -1.97
C GLY A 34 8.19 0.35 -1.89
N GLY A 35 8.61 0.02 -0.67
CA GLY A 35 9.51 -1.09 -0.40
C GLY A 35 8.75 -2.42 -0.37
N PHE A 36 9.47 -3.50 -0.68
CA PHE A 36 9.00 -4.89 -0.61
C PHE A 36 8.27 -5.25 0.71
N GLY A 37 8.64 -4.59 1.82
CA GLY A 37 8.03 -4.81 3.13
C GLY A 37 6.51 -4.55 3.19
N TRP A 38 5.98 -3.61 2.41
CA TRP A 38 4.53 -3.35 2.37
C TRP A 38 3.75 -4.48 1.68
N GLY A 39 4.36 -5.13 0.69
CA GLY A 39 3.80 -6.33 0.08
C GLY A 39 3.86 -7.54 1.02
N LEU A 40 4.93 -7.69 1.79
CA LEU A 40 5.07 -8.78 2.77
C LEU A 40 4.06 -8.67 3.91
N LEU A 41 3.80 -7.45 4.41
CA LEU A 41 2.73 -7.18 5.37
C LEU A 41 1.35 -7.57 4.81
N GLY A 42 1.07 -7.21 3.55
CA GLY A 42 -0.14 -7.63 2.85
C GLY A 42 -0.24 -9.15 2.65
N CYS A 43 0.90 -9.84 2.53
CA CYS A 43 0.95 -11.28 2.41
C CYS A 43 0.62 -11.99 3.74
N CYS A 44 1.17 -11.52 4.87
CA CYS A 44 0.93 -12.12 6.18
C CYS A 44 -0.48 -11.83 6.72
N ILE A 45 -1.06 -10.68 6.40
CA ILE A 45 -2.39 -10.28 6.86
C ILE A 45 -3.18 -9.64 5.69
N PRO A 46 -3.88 -10.44 4.88
CA PRO A 46 -4.54 -9.97 3.65
C PRO A 46 -5.56 -8.86 3.91
N ILE A 47 -6.26 -8.89 5.05
CA ILE A 47 -7.23 -7.86 5.45
C ILE A 47 -6.56 -6.49 5.61
N VAL A 48 -5.40 -6.45 6.29
CA VAL A 48 -4.65 -5.21 6.52
C VAL A 48 -4.10 -4.66 5.21
N GLY A 49 -3.64 -5.54 4.31
CA GLY A 49 -3.21 -5.15 2.96
C GLY A 49 -4.32 -4.51 2.12
N LEU A 50 -5.55 -5.04 2.20
CA LEU A 50 -6.72 -4.48 1.51
C LEU A 50 -7.14 -3.12 2.08
N ILE A 51 -7.11 -2.95 3.41
CA ILE A 51 -7.42 -1.67 4.07
C ILE A 51 -6.38 -0.61 3.71
N LEU A 52 -5.07 -0.95 3.77
CA LEU A 52 -3.99 -0.05 3.37
C LEU A 52 -4.08 0.34 1.89
N PHE A 53 -4.46 -0.59 1.01
CA PHE A 53 -4.70 -0.29 -0.40
C PHE A 53 -5.81 0.74 -0.60
N LEU A 54 -6.91 0.63 0.14
CA LEU A 54 -8.03 1.58 0.04
C LEU A 54 -7.69 2.95 0.64
N VAL A 55 -7.03 3.00 1.81
CA VAL A 55 -6.66 4.25 2.48
C VAL A 55 -5.59 5.03 1.71
N TRP A 56 -4.63 4.35 1.09
CA TRP A 56 -3.52 4.98 0.34
C TRP A 56 -3.74 5.07 -1.17
N LYS A 57 -4.94 4.73 -1.66
CA LYS A 57 -5.29 4.82 -3.08
C LYS A 57 -4.97 6.20 -3.68
N ASP A 58 -5.40 7.26 -3.00
CA ASP A 58 -5.34 8.62 -3.54
C ASP A 58 -4.08 9.39 -3.10
N THR A 59 -3.46 8.96 -1.99
CA THR A 59 -2.32 9.67 -1.37
C THR A 59 -0.96 9.06 -1.72
N LYS A 60 -0.90 7.75 -1.99
CA LYS A 60 0.34 6.95 -2.04
C LYS A 60 0.22 5.84 -3.09
N PRO A 61 0.22 6.17 -4.40
CA PRO A 61 -0.13 5.23 -5.46
C PRO A 61 0.91 4.11 -5.66
N LYS A 62 2.18 4.29 -5.26
CA LYS A 62 3.20 3.23 -5.39
C LYS A 62 3.15 2.23 -4.24
N THR A 63 3.08 2.72 -3.01
CA THR A 63 2.97 1.88 -1.80
C THR A 63 1.64 1.14 -1.72
N SER A 64 0.52 1.75 -2.10
CA SER A 64 -0.79 1.08 -2.16
C SER A 64 -0.76 -0.12 -3.11
N LYS A 65 -0.22 0.02 -4.33
CA LYS A 65 -0.09 -1.09 -5.28
C LYS A 65 0.72 -2.26 -4.72
N ALA A 66 1.82 -2.00 -4.02
CA ALA A 66 2.63 -3.06 -3.40
C ALA A 66 1.84 -3.82 -2.31
N ALA A 67 1.15 -3.10 -1.40
CA ALA A 67 0.32 -3.70 -0.36
C ALA A 67 -0.86 -4.50 -0.95
N GLY A 68 -1.52 -3.96 -1.99
CA GLY A 68 -2.64 -4.60 -2.67
C GLY A 68 -2.22 -5.87 -3.42
N ILE A 69 -1.07 -5.88 -4.10
CA ILE A 69 -0.53 -7.07 -4.77
C ILE A 69 -0.20 -8.16 -3.74
N GLY A 70 0.40 -7.81 -2.59
CA GLY A 70 0.68 -8.77 -1.52
C GLY A 70 -0.59 -9.43 -0.95
N ALA A 71 -1.67 -8.67 -0.80
CA ALA A 71 -2.97 -9.21 -0.38
C ALA A 71 -3.58 -10.15 -1.43
N LEU A 72 -3.51 -9.80 -2.72
CA LEU A 72 -4.01 -10.66 -3.81
C LEU A 72 -3.25 -11.98 -3.91
N VAL A 73 -1.93 -11.93 -3.82
CA VAL A 73 -1.07 -13.12 -3.92
C VAL A 73 -1.31 -14.07 -2.76
N SER A 74 -1.42 -13.57 -1.52
CA SER A 74 -1.67 -14.43 -0.35
C SER A 74 -3.03 -15.14 -0.41
N VAL A 75 -4.10 -14.44 -0.84
CA VAL A 75 -5.41 -15.05 -1.05
C VAL A 75 -5.35 -16.14 -2.12
N GLY A 76 -4.67 -15.88 -3.24
CA GLY A 76 -4.50 -16.86 -4.31
C GLY A 76 -3.76 -18.12 -3.85
N ILE A 77 -2.67 -17.97 -3.10
CA ILE A 77 -1.92 -19.10 -2.54
C ILE A 77 -2.79 -19.91 -1.57
N TYR A 78 -3.55 -19.25 -0.70
CA TYR A 78 -4.42 -19.92 0.27
C TYR A 78 -5.48 -20.79 -0.43
N ILE A 79 -6.11 -20.27 -1.49
CA ILE A 79 -7.10 -20.99 -2.29
C ILE A 79 -6.45 -22.22 -2.96
N LEU A 80 -5.27 -22.04 -3.57
CA LEU A 80 -4.57 -23.14 -4.23
C LEU A 80 -4.19 -24.26 -3.25
N LEU A 81 -3.65 -23.90 -2.07
CA LEU A 81 -3.32 -24.87 -1.03
C LEU A 81 -4.57 -25.59 -0.51
N TYR A 82 -5.68 -24.88 -0.31
CA TYR A 82 -6.93 -25.47 0.17
C TYR A 82 -7.48 -26.49 -0.84
N LEU A 83 -7.48 -26.15 -2.13
CA LEU A 83 -7.90 -27.08 -3.19
C LEU A 83 -6.97 -28.30 -3.30
N PHE A 84 -5.66 -28.09 -3.18
CA PHE A 84 -4.68 -29.18 -3.22
C PHE A 84 -4.89 -30.16 -2.06
N ILE A 85 -5.06 -29.65 -0.83
CA ILE A 85 -5.35 -30.48 0.36
C ILE A 85 -6.70 -31.18 0.20
N PHE A 86 -7.72 -30.52 -0.32
CA PHE A 86 -9.04 -31.12 -0.56
C PHE A 86 -8.96 -32.30 -1.54
N ILE A 87 -8.23 -32.14 -2.65
CA ILE A 87 -8.01 -33.21 -3.65
C ILE A 87 -7.20 -34.36 -3.04
N LEU A 88 -6.12 -34.06 -2.31
CA LEU A 88 -5.32 -35.08 -1.63
C LEU A 88 -6.12 -35.81 -0.54
N GLY A 89 -6.95 -35.11 0.22
CA GLY A 89 -7.81 -35.70 1.24
C GLY A 89 -8.89 -36.60 0.64
N ALA A 90 -9.53 -36.16 -0.45
CA ALA A 90 -10.50 -36.96 -1.19
C ALA A 90 -9.84 -38.20 -1.84
N ALA A 91 -8.64 -38.05 -2.40
CA ALA A 91 -7.87 -39.16 -2.95
C ALA A 91 -7.39 -40.13 -1.85
N GLY A 92 -6.94 -39.62 -0.71
CA GLY A 92 -6.54 -40.44 0.44
C GLY A 92 -7.70 -41.28 0.99
N ALA A 93 -8.91 -40.73 1.02
CA ALA A 93 -10.12 -41.50 1.34
C ALA A 93 -10.42 -42.61 0.31
N SER A 94 -9.95 -42.46 -0.94
CA SER A 94 -10.11 -43.45 -2.02
C SER A 94 -9.01 -44.53 -2.10
N TYR A 95 -7.86 -44.32 -1.47
CA TYR A 95 -6.73 -45.27 -1.43
C TYR A 95 -6.64 -46.07 -0.12
N GLY A 96 -7.50 -45.77 0.86
CA GLY A 96 -7.52 -46.41 2.18
C GLY A 96 -8.47 -47.60 2.36
N TYR A 97 -9.08 -48.10 1.28
CA TYR A 97 -9.88 -49.32 1.25
C TYR A 97 -9.28 -50.39 0.33
#